data_AF-A0A2N6CME6-F1
#
_entry.id   AF-A0A2N6CME6-F1
#
_cell.length_a   1.000
_cell.length_b   1.000
_cell.length_c   1.000
_cell.angle_alpha   90.00
_cell.angle_beta   90.00
_cell.angle_gamma   90.00
#
_symmetry.space_group_name_H-M   'P 1'
#
loop_
_entity.id
_entity.type
_entity.pdbx_description
1 polymer ?
#
loop_
_entity_poly.entity_id
_entity_poly.type
_entity_poly.pdbx_seq_one_letter_code
_entity_poly.pdbx_strand_id
1 'polypeptide(L)'
;MNSLSPNVLRAVAAAVMVAVAWLGSAPAGAADSAELPPPVARTLAGHKLSAANYSLLVQRLGDGEVLVAHAAEATRNPASTMKLVTTYAALSLLSPAYRWKTEVYLQGDMEGTTLKGDLVLRGTGDPFLTTENFWKLLRELRTRGVEHIDGDLVVDNFFFDVPPEDPSDFD
;
A
#
# COMPACT_ATOMS: atom_id res chain seq x y z
N MET A 1 7.15 26.87 -24.67
CA MET A 1 7.67 27.10 -23.31
C MET A 1 7.24 28.48 -22.87
N ASN A 2 6.05 28.62 -22.29
CA ASN A 2 5.55 29.90 -21.80
C ASN A 2 5.79 29.96 -20.29
N SER A 3 6.83 30.70 -19.88
CA SER A 3 7.09 30.99 -18.48
C SER A 3 6.06 32.01 -17.99
N LEU A 4 5.26 31.61 -17.00
CA LEU A 4 4.33 32.50 -16.30
C LEU A 4 5.11 33.62 -15.59
N SER A 5 4.56 34.83 -15.60
CA SER A 5 5.21 36.00 -15.01
C SER A 5 5.25 35.92 -13.47
N PRO A 6 6.24 36.55 -12.81
CA PRO A 6 6.41 36.50 -11.35
C PRO A 6 5.17 36.95 -10.55
N ASN A 7 4.33 37.77 -11.17
CA ASN A 7 3.09 38.29 -10.58
C ASN A 7 1.96 37.24 -10.56
N VAL A 8 1.97 36.28 -11.49
CA VAL A 8 1.01 35.16 -11.52
C VAL A 8 1.34 34.13 -10.43
N LEU A 9 2.64 33.84 -10.19
CA LEU A 9 3.05 32.97 -9.07
C LEU A 9 2.69 33.57 -7.70
N ARG A 10 2.80 34.90 -7.55
CA ARG A 10 2.39 35.59 -6.31
C ARG A 10 0.88 35.61 -6.10
N ALA A 11 0.09 35.73 -7.17
CA ALA A 11 -1.37 35.69 -7.08
C ALA A 11 -1.90 34.29 -6.72
N VAL A 12 -1.29 33.22 -7.24
CA VAL A 12 -1.66 31.84 -6.90
C VAL A 12 -1.24 31.49 -5.46
N ALA A 13 -0.08 31.95 -4.99
CA ALA A 13 0.36 31.75 -3.61
C ALA A 13 -0.53 32.49 -2.58
N ALA A 14 -1.04 33.68 -2.92
CA ALA A 14 -1.96 34.42 -2.07
C ALA A 14 -3.39 33.82 -2.03
N ALA A 15 -3.85 33.23 -3.15
CA ALA A 15 -5.16 32.57 -3.20
C ALA A 15 -5.21 31.23 -2.43
N VAL A 16 -4.08 30.50 -2.35
CA VAL A 16 -3.99 29.26 -1.56
C VAL A 16 -3.87 29.54 -0.06
N MET A 17 -3.27 30.66 0.36
CA MET A 17 -3.15 31.02 1.78
C MET A 17 -4.44 31.62 2.40
N VAL A 18 -5.38 32.13 1.59
CA VAL A 18 -6.67 32.63 2.07
C VAL A 18 -7.73 31.52 2.18
N ALA A 19 -7.60 30.43 1.41
CA ALA A 19 -8.43 29.24 1.56
C ALA A 19 -8.10 28.41 2.82
N VAL A 20 -6.90 28.56 3.38
CA VAL A 20 -6.46 27.88 4.62
C VAL A 20 -6.87 28.65 5.89
N ALA A 21 -7.22 29.94 5.77
CA ALA A 21 -7.55 30.79 6.93
C ALA A 21 -9.06 30.89 7.26
N TRP A 22 -9.94 30.25 6.48
CA TRP A 22 -11.39 30.19 6.72
C TRP A 22 -11.91 28.78 7.06
N LEU A 23 -11.01 27.87 7.44
CA LEU A 23 -11.36 26.65 8.21
C LEU A 23 -11.09 26.88 9.71
N GLY A 24 -11.42 28.08 10.19
CA GLY A 24 -11.41 28.41 11.61
C GLY A 24 -12.74 28.02 12.24
N SER A 25 -12.68 27.05 13.14
CA SER A 25 -13.64 26.85 14.23
C SER A 25 -15.00 26.23 13.86
N ALA A 26 -14.98 24.98 13.37
CA ALA A 26 -15.97 24.05 13.90
C ALA A 26 -15.72 23.95 15.42
N PRO A 27 -16.75 23.95 16.27
CA PRO A 27 -16.52 23.63 17.68
C PRO A 27 -15.84 22.27 17.66
N ALA A 28 -14.63 22.19 18.22
CA ALA A 28 -14.19 20.96 18.85
C ALA A 28 -15.17 20.77 20.01
N GLY A 29 -16.37 20.28 19.67
CA GLY A 29 -17.23 19.65 20.62
C GLY A 29 -16.34 18.61 21.22
N ALA A 30 -15.99 18.80 22.50
CA ALA A 30 -15.53 17.72 23.32
C ALA A 30 -16.47 16.57 22.97
N ALA A 31 -15.95 15.58 22.24
CA ALA A 31 -16.57 14.29 22.17
C ALA A 31 -16.46 13.82 23.62
N ASP A 32 -17.47 14.22 24.39
CA ASP A 32 -17.74 13.76 25.73
C ASP A 32 -17.44 12.29 25.66
N SER A 33 -16.45 11.87 26.42
CA SER A 33 -15.96 10.50 26.48
C SER A 33 -17.17 9.62 26.71
N ALA A 34 -17.75 9.10 25.63
CA ALA A 34 -18.93 8.27 25.72
C ALA A 34 -18.46 7.08 26.53
N GLU A 35 -19.03 6.91 27.72
CA GLU A 35 -18.63 5.84 28.61
C GLU A 35 -18.68 4.53 27.82
N LEU A 36 -17.62 3.74 27.95
CA LEU A 36 -17.59 2.43 27.33
C LEU A 36 -18.88 1.69 27.70
N PRO A 37 -19.51 0.98 26.74
CA PRO A 37 -20.73 0.23 27.02
C PRO A 37 -20.57 -0.60 28.31
N PRO A 38 -21.54 -0.59 29.24
CA PRO A 38 -21.36 -1.21 30.56
C PRO A 38 -20.85 -2.66 30.56
N PRO A 39 -21.19 -3.52 29.56
CA PRO A 39 -20.54 -4.83 29.44
C PRO A 39 -19.02 -4.75 29.21
N VAL A 40 -18.57 -3.87 28.31
CA VAL A 40 -17.15 -3.67 27.97
C VAL A 40 -16.39 -3.10 29.16
N ALA A 41 -16.93 -2.07 29.81
CA ALA A 41 -16.32 -1.46 31.00
C ALA A 41 -16.14 -2.49 32.12
N ARG A 42 -17.17 -3.32 32.39
CA ARG A 42 -17.10 -4.39 33.40
C ARG A 42 -16.07 -5.46 33.04
N THR A 43 -15.97 -5.85 31.78
CA THR A 43 -14.95 -6.82 31.32
C THR A 43 -13.54 -6.28 31.51
N LEU A 44 -13.27 -5.03 31.09
CA LEU A 44 -11.95 -4.41 31.28
C LEU A 44 -11.57 -4.33 32.77
N ALA A 45 -12.51 -3.87 33.62
CA ALA A 45 -12.30 -3.81 35.07
C ALA A 45 -12.02 -5.21 35.67
N GLY A 46 -12.77 -6.24 35.25
CA GLY A 46 -12.57 -7.63 35.70
C GLY A 46 -11.19 -8.19 35.38
N HIS A 47 -10.58 -7.74 34.27
CA HIS A 47 -9.22 -8.08 33.86
C HIS A 47 -8.15 -7.10 34.35
N LYS A 48 -8.50 -6.11 35.19
CA LYS A 48 -7.60 -5.05 35.68
C LYS A 48 -6.96 -4.24 34.53
N LEU A 49 -7.68 -4.07 33.43
CA LEU A 49 -7.25 -3.30 32.26
C LEU A 49 -7.80 -1.87 32.34
N SER A 50 -6.94 -0.87 32.09
CA SER A 50 -7.36 0.54 32.07
C SER A 50 -8.09 0.87 30.76
N ALA A 51 -9.30 1.40 30.87
CA ALA A 51 -10.08 1.88 29.72
C ALA A 51 -9.35 2.97 28.92
N ALA A 52 -8.47 3.76 29.55
CA ALA A 52 -7.70 4.81 28.88
C ALA A 52 -6.70 4.26 27.83
N ASN A 53 -6.36 2.97 27.89
CA ASN A 53 -5.44 2.34 26.94
C ASN A 53 -6.13 1.85 25.65
N TYR A 54 -7.45 1.97 25.57
CA TYR A 54 -8.25 1.50 24.44
C TYR A 54 -8.94 2.67 23.75
N SER A 55 -9.19 2.50 22.47
CA SER A 55 -9.98 3.40 21.65
C SER A 55 -11.08 2.59 20.98
N LEU A 56 -12.31 3.10 20.97
CA LEU A 56 -13.47 2.43 20.40
C LEU A 56 -14.34 3.44 19.66
N LEU A 57 -14.62 3.16 18.39
CA LEU A 57 -15.58 3.88 17.57
C LEU A 57 -16.55 2.85 16.97
N VAL A 58 -17.85 3.05 17.18
CA VAL A 58 -18.90 2.25 16.56
C VAL A 58 -19.84 3.22 15.85
N GLN A 59 -19.94 3.05 14.54
CA GLN A 59 -20.73 3.94 13.68
C GLN A 59 -21.68 3.12 12.82
N ARG A 60 -22.93 3.56 12.71
CA ARG A 60 -23.92 2.97 11.81
C ARG A 60 -23.61 3.37 10.37
N LEU A 61 -23.70 2.40 9.47
CA LEU A 61 -23.55 2.64 8.04
C LEU A 61 -24.82 3.28 7.47
N GLY A 62 -24.67 4.20 6.51
CA GLY A 62 -25.77 4.85 5.80
C GLY A 62 -26.03 6.28 6.27
N ASP A 63 -26.44 6.46 7.52
CA ASP A 63 -26.68 7.78 8.14
C ASP A 63 -25.43 8.34 8.88
N GLY A 64 -24.47 7.48 9.19
CA GLY A 64 -23.24 7.85 9.88
C GLY A 64 -23.41 8.07 11.37
N GLU A 65 -24.52 7.62 11.98
CA GLU A 65 -24.77 7.79 13.41
C GLU A 65 -23.67 7.12 14.25
N VAL A 66 -22.99 7.89 15.10
CA VAL A 66 -21.99 7.37 16.03
C VAL A 66 -22.71 6.82 17.27
N LEU A 67 -22.62 5.50 17.47
CA LEU A 67 -23.25 4.80 18.59
C LEU A 67 -22.34 4.75 19.82
N VAL A 68 -21.02 4.70 19.61
CA VAL A 68 -20.00 4.70 20.67
C VAL A 68 -18.77 5.46 20.19
N ALA A 69 -18.23 6.35 21.02
CA ALA A 69 -16.96 7.02 20.78
C ALA A 69 -16.19 7.17 22.11
N HIS A 70 -15.21 6.29 22.33
CA HIS A 70 -14.32 6.31 23.49
C HIS A 70 -12.87 6.49 23.03
N ALA A 71 -12.23 7.60 23.42
CA ALA A 71 -10.86 7.95 23.02
C ALA A 71 -10.60 7.76 21.50
N ALA A 72 -11.61 8.05 20.67
CA ALA A 72 -11.61 7.72 19.24
C ALA A 72 -10.49 8.43 18.45
N GLU A 73 -10.16 9.67 18.86
CA GLU A 73 -9.11 10.49 18.24
C GLU A 73 -7.71 10.25 18.82
N ALA A 74 -7.57 9.34 19.80
CA ALA A 74 -6.27 9.05 20.39
C ALA A 74 -5.39 8.27 19.41
N THR A 75 -4.16 8.71 19.21
CA THR A 75 -3.18 7.99 18.38
C THR A 75 -2.85 6.63 19.00
N ARG A 76 -2.94 5.57 18.20
CA ARG A 76 -2.62 4.19 18.58
C ARG A 76 -1.74 3.53 17.52
N ASN A 77 -1.01 2.49 17.92
CA ASN A 77 -0.40 1.58 16.96
C ASN A 77 -1.52 0.75 16.30
N PRO A 78 -1.75 0.87 14.98
CA PRO A 78 -2.82 0.14 14.31
C PRO A 78 -2.50 -1.36 14.15
N ALA A 79 -1.23 -1.76 14.26
CA ALA A 79 -0.76 -3.09 13.91
C ALA A 79 -1.31 -3.51 12.53
N SER A 80 -1.79 -4.75 12.40
CA SER A 80 -2.34 -5.24 11.13
C SER A 80 -3.63 -4.55 10.67
N THR A 81 -4.29 -3.71 11.48
CA THR A 81 -5.43 -2.90 10.99
C THR A 81 -5.00 -1.84 9.97
N MET A 82 -3.70 -1.50 9.93
CA MET A 82 -3.10 -0.65 8.90
C MET A 82 -3.35 -1.17 7.47
N LYS A 83 -3.51 -2.49 7.31
CA LYS A 83 -3.83 -3.11 6.03
C LYS A 83 -5.12 -2.56 5.41
N LEU A 84 -6.07 -2.06 6.19
CA LEU A 84 -7.28 -1.42 5.66
C LEU A 84 -6.94 -0.17 4.85
N VAL A 85 -6.08 0.69 5.37
CA VAL A 85 -5.63 1.92 4.70
C VAL A 85 -4.82 1.59 3.46
N THR A 86 -3.85 0.67 3.58
CA THR A 86 -3.03 0.25 2.44
C THR A 86 -3.86 -0.41 1.34
N THR A 87 -4.86 -1.23 1.70
CA THR A 87 -5.76 -1.87 0.73
C THR A 87 -6.63 -0.84 0.03
N TYR A 88 -7.19 0.13 0.76
CA TYR A 88 -7.96 1.23 0.16
C TYR A 88 -7.11 2.04 -0.83
N ALA A 89 -5.88 2.39 -0.45
CA ALA A 89 -4.95 3.09 -1.33
C ALA A 89 -4.62 2.26 -2.59
N ALA A 90 -4.32 0.96 -2.43
CA ALA A 90 -4.03 0.07 -3.54
C ALA A 90 -5.22 -0.05 -4.50
N LEU A 91 -6.44 -0.24 -4.00
CA LEU A 91 -7.65 -0.31 -4.82
C LEU A 91 -7.93 1.01 -5.55
N SER A 92 -7.67 2.15 -4.90
CA SER A 92 -7.91 3.47 -5.48
C SER A 92 -6.90 3.83 -6.57
N LEU A 93 -5.62 3.48 -6.36
CA LEU A 93 -4.53 3.82 -7.28
C LEU A 93 -4.39 2.82 -8.43
N LEU A 94 -4.49 1.51 -8.13
CA LEU A 94 -4.23 0.45 -9.10
C LEU A 94 -5.51 -0.02 -9.81
N SER A 95 -6.69 0.23 -9.22
CA SER A 95 -7.97 -0.41 -9.54
C SER A 95 -8.02 -1.90 -9.15
N PRO A 96 -9.21 -2.43 -8.79
CA PRO A 96 -9.41 -3.87 -8.54
C PRO A 96 -9.09 -4.76 -9.76
N ALA A 97 -9.02 -4.17 -10.96
CA ALA A 97 -8.66 -4.88 -12.19
C ALA A 97 -7.15 -4.99 -12.43
N TYR A 98 -6.30 -4.37 -11.61
CA TYR A 98 -4.85 -4.42 -11.78
C TYR A 98 -4.33 -5.86 -11.83
N ARG A 99 -3.36 -6.09 -12.70
CA ARG A 99 -2.63 -7.37 -12.79
C ARG A 99 -1.15 -7.06 -12.78
N TRP A 100 -0.45 -7.66 -11.83
CA TRP A 100 0.99 -7.65 -11.77
C TRP A 100 1.58 -8.39 -12.97
N LYS A 101 2.81 -8.04 -13.34
CA LYS A 101 3.51 -8.65 -14.47
C LYS A 101 4.83 -9.26 -14.00
N THR A 102 5.09 -10.44 -14.51
CA THR A 102 6.42 -11.05 -14.51
C THR A 102 6.78 -11.25 -15.97
N GLU A 103 7.84 -10.60 -16.42
CA GLU A 103 8.21 -10.55 -17.84
C GLU A 103 9.49 -11.35 -18.07
N VAL A 104 9.59 -12.00 -19.23
CA VAL A 104 10.81 -12.68 -19.66
C VAL A 104 11.27 -12.08 -20.97
N TYR A 105 12.53 -11.63 -21.00
CA TYR A 105 13.19 -11.09 -22.18
C TYR A 105 14.30 -12.03 -22.62
N LEU A 106 14.42 -12.22 -23.93
CA LEU A 106 15.54 -12.92 -24.55
C LEU A 106 16.52 -11.87 -25.07
N GLN A 107 17.73 -11.86 -24.54
CA GLN A 107 18.80 -10.95 -24.95
C GLN A 107 19.86 -11.73 -25.73
N GLY A 108 19.56 -11.99 -26.99
CA GLY A 108 20.38 -12.81 -27.87
C GLY A 108 19.57 -13.34 -29.03
N ASP A 109 20.21 -14.16 -29.86
CA ASP A 109 19.58 -14.78 -31.02
C ASP A 109 19.21 -16.24 -30.73
N MET A 110 18.11 -16.71 -31.32
CA MET A 110 17.71 -18.12 -31.24
C MET A 110 18.37 -18.93 -32.36
N GLU A 111 19.14 -19.95 -31.98
CA GLU A 111 19.70 -20.96 -32.87
C GLU A 111 19.03 -22.32 -32.60
N GLY A 112 18.02 -22.67 -33.41
CA GLY A 112 17.20 -23.85 -33.15
C GLY A 112 16.45 -23.70 -31.82
N THR A 113 16.75 -24.55 -30.84
CA THR A 113 16.15 -24.49 -29.49
C THR A 113 17.07 -23.87 -28.43
N THR A 114 18.21 -23.29 -28.86
CA THR A 114 19.20 -22.66 -27.98
C THR A 114 19.17 -21.15 -28.12
N LEU A 115 19.04 -20.43 -27.01
CA LEU A 115 19.27 -18.98 -26.95
C LEU A 115 20.78 -18.71 -26.86
N LYS A 116 21.35 -18.00 -27.83
CA LYS A 116 22.72 -17.49 -27.81
C LYS A 116 22.76 -16.12 -27.14
N GLY A 117 22.80 -16.12 -25.81
CA GLY A 117 22.74 -14.93 -24.97
C GLY A 117 21.92 -15.14 -23.71
N ASP A 118 21.56 -14.03 -23.08
CA ASP A 118 21.01 -14.04 -21.72
C ASP A 118 19.49 -14.12 -21.72
N LEU A 119 18.93 -14.79 -20.72
CA LEU A 119 17.50 -14.77 -20.43
C LEU A 119 17.26 -13.89 -19.21
N VAL A 120 16.49 -12.82 -19.36
CA VAL A 120 16.19 -11.88 -18.28
C VAL A 120 14.79 -12.14 -17.74
N LEU A 121 14.68 -12.47 -16.46
CA LEU A 121 13.44 -12.53 -15.71
C LEU A 121 13.24 -11.21 -14.95
N ARG A 122 12.27 -10.41 -15.38
CA ARG A 122 11.96 -9.10 -14.79
C ARG A 122 10.73 -9.16 -13.90
N GLY A 123 10.92 -8.91 -12.61
CA GLY A 123 9.84 -8.84 -11.62
C GLY A 123 9.32 -7.42 -11.44
N THR A 124 7.99 -7.23 -11.52
CA THR A 124 7.34 -5.93 -11.23
C THR A 124 6.53 -5.93 -9.93
N GLY A 125 6.77 -6.92 -9.06
CA GLY A 125 6.10 -7.06 -7.75
C GLY A 125 4.92 -8.01 -7.71
N ASP A 126 4.83 -8.96 -8.63
CA ASP A 126 3.77 -9.96 -8.64
C ASP A 126 3.77 -10.83 -7.37
N PRO A 127 2.82 -10.64 -6.44
CA PRO A 127 2.76 -11.42 -5.21
C PRO A 127 2.25 -12.85 -5.46
N PHE A 128 1.82 -13.15 -6.70
CA PHE A 128 1.33 -14.45 -7.13
C PHE A 128 2.30 -15.18 -8.06
N LEU A 129 3.59 -14.80 -8.09
CA LEU A 129 4.64 -15.63 -8.68
C LEU A 129 4.93 -16.86 -7.78
N THR A 130 3.92 -17.71 -7.60
CA THR A 130 4.02 -18.97 -6.87
C THR A 130 4.79 -20.00 -7.68
N THR A 131 5.23 -21.07 -7.03
CA THR A 131 5.89 -22.21 -7.69
C THR A 131 5.08 -22.73 -8.88
N GLU A 132 3.76 -22.85 -8.75
CA GLU A 132 2.87 -23.32 -9.82
C GLU A 132 2.83 -22.36 -11.00
N ASN A 133 2.76 -21.05 -10.75
CA ASN A 133 2.75 -20.04 -11.80
C ASN A 133 4.13 -19.91 -12.46
N PHE A 134 5.21 -20.10 -11.70
CA PHE A 134 6.56 -20.21 -12.23
C PHE A 134 6.70 -21.42 -13.17
N TRP A 135 6.18 -22.59 -12.79
CA TRP A 135 6.16 -23.76 -13.70
C TRP A 135 5.32 -23.53 -14.96
N LYS A 136 4.24 -22.74 -14.88
CA LYS A 136 3.49 -22.33 -16.09
C LYS A 136 4.34 -21.44 -16.99
N LEU A 137 5.03 -20.45 -16.42
CA LEU A 137 5.95 -19.58 -17.15
C LEU A 137 7.04 -20.39 -17.88
N LEU A 138 7.69 -21.32 -17.18
CA LEU A 138 8.74 -22.16 -17.78
C LEU A 138 8.21 -23.06 -18.90
N ARG A 139 7.00 -23.61 -18.73
CA ARG A 139 6.34 -24.37 -19.81
C ARG A 139 6.06 -23.49 -21.01
N GLU A 140 5.59 -22.26 -20.79
CA GLU A 140 5.34 -21.30 -21.86
C GLU A 140 6.63 -20.98 -22.64
N LEU A 141 7.75 -20.76 -21.94
CA LEU A 141 9.07 -20.56 -22.59
C LEU A 141 9.48 -21.76 -23.43
N ARG A 142 9.31 -22.98 -22.91
CA ARG A 142 9.58 -24.21 -23.68
C ARG A 142 8.68 -24.33 -24.91
N THR A 143 7.39 -24.02 -24.79
CA THR A 143 6.47 -24.04 -25.95
C THR A 143 6.80 -22.98 -27.00
N ARG A 144 7.50 -21.92 -26.61
CA ARG A 144 8.05 -20.89 -27.51
C ARG A 144 9.41 -21.27 -28.11
N GLY A 145 9.94 -22.46 -27.81
CA GLY A 145 11.13 -23.03 -28.44
C GLY A 145 12.43 -22.90 -27.63
N VAL A 146 12.40 -22.35 -26.42
CA VAL A 146 13.60 -22.21 -25.58
C VAL A 146 13.82 -23.49 -24.77
N GLU A 147 14.86 -24.25 -25.11
CA GLU A 147 15.27 -25.46 -24.37
C GLU A 147 16.64 -25.31 -23.71
N HIS A 148 17.55 -24.56 -24.33
CA HIS A 148 18.90 -24.30 -23.83
C HIS A 148 19.17 -22.79 -23.82
N ILE A 149 19.95 -22.35 -22.83
CA ILE A 149 20.43 -20.97 -22.72
C ILE A 149 21.95 -21.04 -22.72
N ASP A 150 22.58 -20.39 -23.70
CA ASP A 150 24.02 -20.27 -23.88
C ASP A 150 24.44 -18.83 -23.52
N GLY A 151 24.22 -18.50 -22.25
CA GLY A 151 24.39 -17.20 -21.62
C GLY A 151 23.90 -17.27 -20.17
N ASP A 152 23.68 -16.12 -19.55
CA ASP A 152 23.27 -16.04 -18.15
C ASP A 152 21.75 -15.98 -17.96
N LEU A 153 21.30 -16.46 -16.80
CA LEU A 153 19.96 -16.16 -16.27
C LEU A 153 20.06 -14.90 -15.41
N VAL A 154 19.52 -13.79 -15.89
CA VAL A 154 19.55 -12.50 -15.19
C VAL A 154 18.21 -12.27 -14.49
N VAL A 155 18.25 -11.95 -13.20
CA VAL A 155 17.06 -11.57 -12.42
C VAL A 155 17.04 -10.05 -12.27
N ASP A 156 16.12 -9.39 -12.96
CA ASP A 156 15.90 -7.94 -12.87
C ASP A 156 14.84 -7.65 -11.79
N ASN A 157 15.31 -7.06 -10.68
CA ASN A 157 14.49 -6.60 -9.56
C ASN A 157 14.48 -5.06 -9.41
N PHE A 158 14.91 -4.31 -10.41
CA PHE A 158 15.04 -2.85 -10.36
C PHE A 158 13.71 -2.09 -10.56
N PHE A 159 12.58 -2.80 -10.67
CA PHE A 159 11.27 -2.15 -10.78
C PHE A 159 10.93 -1.33 -9.52
N PHE A 160 11.42 -1.75 -8.36
CA PHE A 160 11.30 -1.00 -7.12
C PHE A 160 12.66 -0.45 -6.71
N ASP A 161 12.66 0.82 -6.30
CA ASP A 161 13.79 1.46 -5.64
C ASP A 161 13.70 1.16 -4.13
N VAL A 162 14.15 -0.04 -3.75
CA VAL A 162 14.10 -0.50 -2.36
C VAL A 162 15.45 -0.23 -1.68
N PRO A 163 15.40 0.36 -0.47
CA PRO A 163 16.40 0.27 0.57
C PRO A 163 17.34 -0.93 0.47
N PRO A 164 18.68 -0.85 0.50
CA PRO A 164 19.45 -1.98 0.98
C PRO A 164 19.00 -2.26 2.43
N GLU A 165 18.27 -3.34 2.66
CA GLU A 165 17.89 -3.79 4.00
C GLU A 165 18.94 -4.75 4.53
N ASP A 166 19.43 -4.52 5.75
CA ASP A 166 20.20 -5.53 6.49
C ASP A 166 19.20 -6.56 7.05
N PRO A 167 19.30 -7.85 6.69
CA PRO A 167 18.45 -8.89 7.26
C PRO A 167 18.51 -8.98 8.79
N SER A 168 19.54 -8.39 9.40
CA SER A 168 19.76 -8.30 10.84
C SER A 168 18.97 -7.19 11.53
N ASP A 169 18.38 -6.25 10.78
CA ASP A 169 17.62 -5.10 11.32
C ASP A 169 16.21 -5.48 11.84
N PHE A 170 15.83 -6.76 11.75
CA PHE A 170 14.54 -7.28 12.22
C PHE A 170 14.53 -7.71 13.71
N ASP A 171 15.57 -7.39 14.50
CA ASP A 171 15.67 -7.71 15.94
C ASP A 171 15.30 -6.53 16.86
#